data_AF-A0A524I5J5-F1
#
_entry.id   AF-A0A524I5J5-F1
#
_cell.length_a   1.000
_cell.length_b   1.000
_cell.length_c   1.000
_cell.angle_alpha   90.00
_cell.angle_beta   90.00
_cell.angle_gamma   90.00
#
_symmetry.space_group_name_H-M   'P 1'
#
loop_
_entity.id
_entity.type
_entity.pdbx_description
1 polymer ?
#
loop_
_entity_poly.entity_id
_entity_poly.type
_entity_poly.pdbx_seq_one_letter_code
_entity_poly.pdbx_strand_id
1 'polypeptide(L)'
;MSEQIDVAICSGYSPGARVLRAAVRELTKEENIRVVTVAPALAELPKAMEEMRSLQFRKVLLVDGCEGGCGLLVLNRFEVLPSSMIMIDKHFNVSRKGIDETKERIRQTLKEMRG
;
A
#
# COMPACT_ATOMS: atom_id res chain seq x y z
N MET A 1 1.33 -20.57 11.44
CA MET A 1 1.52 -19.13 11.74
C MET A 1 1.11 -18.37 10.50
N SER A 2 0.14 -17.47 10.57
CA SER A 2 -0.23 -16.65 9.40
C SER A 2 0.94 -15.72 9.07
N GLU A 3 1.49 -15.88 7.87
CA GLU A 3 2.56 -15.05 7.36
C GLU A 3 2.06 -13.59 7.28
N GLN A 4 2.74 -12.67 7.96
CA GLN A 4 2.40 -11.24 7.93
C GLN A 4 2.81 -10.67 6.58
N ILE A 5 1.86 -10.05 5.87
CA ILE A 5 2.11 -9.38 4.59
C ILE A 5 2.33 -7.88 4.85
N ASP A 6 3.37 -7.32 4.24
CA ASP A 6 3.60 -5.88 4.26
C ASP A 6 2.83 -5.22 3.11
N VAL A 7 2.05 -4.19 3.43
CA VAL A 7 1.29 -3.39 2.47
C VAL A 7 1.99 -2.06 2.29
N ALA A 8 2.73 -1.92 1.18
CA ALA A 8 3.34 -0.67 0.78
C ALA A 8 2.28 0.22 0.12
N ILE A 9 2.09 1.44 0.59
CA ILE A 9 1.11 2.38 0.02
C ILE A 9 1.78 3.63 -0.53
N CYS A 10 1.47 3.99 -1.78
CA CYS A 10 1.71 5.35 -2.25
C CYS A 10 0.41 6.12 -2.26
N SER A 11 0.25 6.97 -1.26
CA SER A 11 -1.00 7.68 -1.01
C SER A 11 -0.88 9.18 -1.14
N GLY A 12 -0.05 9.72 -2.05
CA GLY A 12 0.07 11.15 -2.44
C GLY A 12 -0.73 12.20 -1.63
N TYR A 13 -1.50 13.06 -2.30
CA TYR A 13 -2.42 14.02 -1.66
C TYR A 13 -3.81 14.06 -2.32
N SER A 14 -4.08 13.17 -3.29
CA SER A 14 -5.37 13.11 -3.99
C SER A 14 -6.52 12.62 -3.08
N PRO A 15 -7.80 12.81 -3.48
CA PRO A 15 -8.91 12.20 -2.76
C PRO A 15 -8.84 10.66 -2.73
N GLY A 16 -8.40 10.01 -3.81
CA GLY A 16 -8.13 8.56 -3.83
C GLY A 16 -7.09 8.14 -2.80
N ALA A 17 -6.03 8.92 -2.65
CA ALA A 17 -5.03 8.74 -1.61
C ALA A 17 -5.60 8.80 -0.17
N ARG A 18 -6.60 9.67 0.07
CA ARG A 18 -7.31 9.74 1.36
C ARG A 18 -8.20 8.52 1.58
N VAL A 19 -8.88 8.05 0.54
CA VAL A 19 -9.64 6.79 0.55
C VAL A 19 -8.73 5.62 0.89
N LEU A 20 -7.58 5.51 0.23
CA LEU A 20 -6.58 4.47 0.49
C LEU A 20 -6.13 4.47 1.95
N ARG A 21 -5.73 5.63 2.48
CA ARG A 21 -5.29 5.76 3.88
C ARG A 21 -6.38 5.34 4.86
N ALA A 22 -7.63 5.72 4.61
CA ALA A 22 -8.75 5.29 5.43
C ALA A 22 -8.96 3.76 5.36
N ALA A 23 -8.96 3.20 4.15
CA ALA A 23 -9.11 1.76 3.93
C ALA A 23 -8.04 0.94 4.64
N VAL A 24 -6.76 1.26 4.47
CA VAL A 24 -5.68 0.48 5.12
C VAL A 24 -5.67 0.64 6.63
N ARG A 25 -6.06 1.80 7.17
CA ARG A 25 -6.18 2.01 8.61
C ARG A 25 -7.26 1.12 9.22
N GLU A 26 -8.36 0.91 8.53
CA GLU A 26 -9.37 -0.06 8.96
C GLU A 26 -8.86 -1.50 8.82
N LEU A 27 -8.22 -1.84 7.70
CA LEU A 27 -7.69 -3.19 7.47
C LEU A 27 -6.63 -3.60 8.49
N THR A 28 -5.77 -2.70 8.97
CA THR A 28 -4.79 -3.04 10.02
C THR A 28 -5.43 -3.51 11.34
N LYS A 29 -6.74 -3.27 11.54
CA LYS A 29 -7.49 -3.75 12.70
C LYS A 29 -8.16 -5.12 12.45
N GLU A 30 -8.29 -5.50 11.18
CA GLU A 30 -9.06 -6.66 10.73
C GLU A 30 -8.14 -7.78 10.20
N GLU A 31 -6.97 -7.40 9.68
CA GLU A 31 -6.02 -8.27 8.99
C GLU A 31 -4.65 -8.19 9.65
N ASN A 32 -3.91 -9.31 9.69
CA ASN A 32 -2.52 -9.31 10.12
C ASN A 32 -1.60 -8.76 9.02
N ILE A 33 -1.61 -7.44 8.85
CA ILE A 33 -0.80 -6.70 7.89
C ILE A 33 -0.03 -5.56 8.57
N ARG A 34 1.12 -5.21 8.02
CA ARG A 34 1.86 -3.99 8.38
C ARG A 34 1.81 -3.03 7.20
N VAL A 35 1.45 -1.78 7.44
CA VAL A 35 1.37 -0.76 6.39
C VAL A 35 2.64 0.08 6.42
N VAL A 36 3.27 0.26 5.25
CA VAL A 36 4.43 1.14 5.07
C VAL A 36 4.10 2.17 4.01
N THR A 37 4.29 3.46 4.30
CA THR A 37 4.04 4.51 3.30
C THR A 37 5.28 4.67 2.44
N VAL A 38 5.11 4.50 1.13
CA VAL A 38 6.15 4.68 0.11
C VAL A 38 5.79 5.88 -0.75
N ALA A 39 6.59 6.94 -0.67
CA ALA A 39 6.36 8.14 -1.46
C ALA A 39 7.69 8.83 -1.77
N PRO A 40 7.85 9.49 -2.93
CA PRO A 40 9.08 10.18 -3.29
C PRO A 40 9.52 11.20 -2.22
N ALA A 41 8.56 11.95 -1.66
CA ALA A 41 8.82 12.93 -0.60
C ALA A 41 9.36 12.33 0.71
N LEU A 42 9.19 11.02 0.92
CA LEU A 42 9.71 10.32 2.11
C LEU A 42 11.05 9.63 1.84
N ALA A 43 11.49 9.54 0.59
CA ALA A 43 12.67 8.78 0.17
C ALA A 43 14.01 9.35 0.65
N GLU A 44 14.00 10.51 1.30
CA GLU A 44 15.18 11.16 1.89
C GLU A 44 15.11 11.25 3.42
N LEU A 45 14.01 10.80 4.04
CA LEU A 45 13.87 10.79 5.49
C LEU A 45 14.48 9.49 6.04
N PRO A 46 15.51 9.55 6.91
CA PRO A 46 16.24 8.36 7.35
C PRO A 46 15.35 7.23 7.88
N LYS A 47 14.36 7.57 8.72
CA LYS A 47 13.40 6.60 9.27
C LYS A 47 12.56 5.93 8.18
N ALA A 48 12.09 6.68 7.20
CA ALA A 48 11.28 6.13 6.12
C ALA A 48 12.13 5.25 5.18
N MET A 49 13.40 5.62 4.95
CA MET A 49 14.34 4.80 4.18
C MET A 49 14.59 3.45 4.84
N GLU A 50 14.74 3.42 6.18
CA GLU A 50 14.89 2.17 6.93
C GLU A 50 13.64 1.29 6.82
N GLU A 51 12.44 1.89 6.97
CA GLU A 51 11.18 1.16 6.80
C GLU A 51 11.05 0.58 5.38
N MET A 52 11.43 1.34 4.34
CA MET A 52 11.41 0.88 2.95
C MET A 52 12.41 -0.24 2.69
N ARG A 53 13.63 -0.15 3.21
CA ARG A 53 14.63 -1.23 3.10
C ARG A 53 14.15 -2.52 3.79
N SER A 54 13.41 -2.40 4.90
CA SER A 54 12.87 -3.57 5.60
C SER A 54 11.90 -4.41 4.76
N LEU A 55 11.36 -3.87 3.67
CA LEU A 55 10.44 -4.54 2.76
C LEU A 55 11.12 -5.55 1.83
N GLN A 56 12.44 -5.45 1.59
CA GLN A 56 13.17 -6.30 0.62
C GLN A 56 13.06 -7.80 0.91
N PHE A 57 12.84 -8.17 2.17
CA PHE A 57 12.85 -9.56 2.64
C PHE A 57 11.44 -10.11 2.95
N ARG A 58 10.38 -9.42 2.50
CA ARG A 58 9.00 -9.68 2.89
C ARG A 58 8.12 -9.92 1.65
N LYS A 59 6.97 -10.59 1.84
CA LYS A 59 5.89 -10.54 0.86
C LYS A 59 5.26 -9.15 0.90
N VAL A 60 5.33 -8.42 -0.21
CA VAL A 60 4.90 -7.03 -0.29
C VAL A 60 3.74 -6.91 -1.27
N LEU A 61 2.65 -6.32 -0.81
CA LEU A 61 1.58 -5.81 -1.67
C LEU A 61 1.79 -4.31 -1.86
N LEU A 62 2.00 -3.85 -3.09
CA LEU A 62 1.99 -2.44 -3.41
C LEU A 62 0.56 -1.99 -3.75
N VAL A 63 0.09 -0.93 -3.08
CA VAL A 63 -1.19 -0.28 -3.38
C VAL A 63 -0.93 1.17 -3.78
N ASP A 64 -1.11 1.47 -5.06
CA ASP A 64 -0.93 2.82 -5.59
C ASP A 64 -2.26 3.58 -5.63
N GLY A 65 -2.28 4.73 -4.97
CA GLY A 65 -3.40 5.66 -4.89
C GLY A 65 -3.59 6.56 -6.12
N CYS A 66 -2.70 6.44 -7.11
CA CYS A 66 -2.69 7.22 -8.34
C CYS A 66 -2.03 6.44 -9.48
N GLU A 67 -2.41 6.74 -10.73
CA GLU A 67 -1.86 6.11 -11.94
C GLU A 67 -0.38 6.42 -12.21
N GLY A 68 0.25 7.30 -11.42
CA GLY A 68 1.64 7.73 -11.64
C GLY A 68 2.70 6.69 -11.31
N GLY A 69 2.34 5.54 -10.72
CA GLY A 69 3.30 4.47 -10.40
C GLY A 69 4.38 4.89 -9.39
N CYS A 70 4.20 6.00 -8.68
CA CYS A 70 5.21 6.58 -7.81
C CYS A 70 5.65 5.62 -6.70
N GLY A 71 4.75 4.78 -6.20
CA GLY A 71 5.09 3.76 -5.21
C GLY A 71 6.04 2.72 -5.79
N LEU A 72 5.78 2.23 -7.00
CA LEU A 72 6.65 1.27 -7.68
C LEU A 72 8.03 1.86 -7.97
N LEU A 73 8.08 3.11 -8.44
CA LEU A 73 9.34 3.82 -8.67
C LEU A 73 10.19 3.94 -7.40
N VAL A 74 9.55 4.26 -6.27
CA VAL A 74 10.23 4.34 -4.97
C VAL A 74 10.69 2.96 -4.53
N LEU A 75 9.85 1.93 -4.60
CA LEU A 75 10.24 0.56 -4.24
C LEU A 75 11.44 0.07 -5.07
N ASN A 76 11.44 0.32 -6.39
CA ASN A 76 12.57 -0.02 -7.27
C ASN A 76 13.87 0.66 -6.85
N ARG A 77 13.83 1.92 -6.39
CA ARG A 77 15.02 2.63 -5.87
C ARG A 77 15.62 1.96 -4.64
N PHE A 78 14.79 1.26 -3.87
CA PHE A 78 15.22 0.47 -2.70
C PHE A 78 15.32 -1.03 -3.03
N GLU A 79 15.36 -1.41 -4.31
CA GLU A 79 15.47 -2.80 -4.77
C GLU A 79 14.40 -3.74 -4.16
N VAL A 80 13.21 -3.19 -3.88
CA VAL A 80 12.06 -3.94 -3.39
C VAL A 80 11.19 -4.33 -4.59
N LEU A 81 11.01 -5.63 -4.79
CA LEU A 81 10.09 -6.17 -5.80
C LEU A 81 8.77 -6.57 -5.12
N PRO A 82 7.66 -5.87 -5.39
CA PRO A 82 6.37 -6.26 -4.83
C PRO A 82 5.92 -7.61 -5.38
N SER A 83 5.38 -8.46 -4.50
CA SER A 83 4.81 -9.76 -4.87
C SER A 83 3.50 -9.62 -5.63
N SER A 84 2.75 -8.56 -5.35
CA SER A 84 1.57 -8.15 -6.11
C SER A 84 1.41 -6.65 -6.06
N MET A 85 0.70 -6.10 -7.04
CA MET A 85 0.43 -4.68 -7.15
C MET A 85 -1.02 -4.46 -7.53
N ILE A 86 -1.67 -3.53 -6.84
CA ILE A 86 -2.98 -3.02 -7.23
C ILE A 86 -2.93 -1.49 -7.38
N MET A 87 -3.63 -0.99 -8.38
CA MET A 87 -3.97 0.42 -8.50
C MET A 87 -5.43 0.59 -8.08
N ILE A 88 -5.70 1.51 -7.18
CA ILE A 88 -7.08 1.83 -6.80
C ILE A 88 -7.72 2.73 -7.85
N ASP A 89 -9.04 2.71 -7.91
CA ASP A 89 -9.78 3.52 -8.84
C ASP A 89 -9.71 5.02 -8.46
N LYS A 90 -9.86 5.88 -9.47
CA LYS A 90 -9.90 7.33 -9.24
C LYS A 90 -11.14 7.69 -8.44
N HIS A 91 -10.92 8.18 -7.23
CA HIS A 91 -11.97 8.80 -6.43
C HIS A 91 -11.87 10.32 -6.51
N PHE A 92 -12.99 10.98 -6.80
CA PHE A 92 -13.12 12.45 -6.79
C PHE A 92 -13.49 12.99 -5.42
N ASN A 93 -14.13 12.17 -4.59
CA ASN A 93 -14.52 12.48 -3.21
C ASN A 93 -14.17 11.31 -2.30
N VAL A 94 -13.98 11.59 -1.01
CA VAL A 94 -13.81 10.55 0.01
C VAL A 94 -15.20 10.05 0.41
N SER A 95 -15.53 8.80 0.09
CA SER A 95 -16.82 8.19 0.39
C SER A 95 -16.65 6.86 1.10
N ARG A 96 -17.65 6.47 1.90
CA ARG A 96 -17.66 5.14 2.55
C ARG A 96 -17.59 4.02 1.52
N LYS A 97 -18.37 4.15 0.44
CA LYS A 97 -18.36 3.21 -0.69
C LYS A 97 -16.95 3.00 -1.27
N GLY A 98 -16.21 4.07 -1.56
CA GLY A 98 -14.84 3.95 -2.10
C GLY A 98 -13.87 3.32 -1.11
N ILE A 99 -14.04 3.58 0.19
CA ILE A 99 -13.25 2.92 1.25
C ILE A 99 -13.54 1.43 1.24
N ASP A 100 -14.80 1.02 1.26
CA ASP A 100 -15.18 -0.39 1.30
C ASP A 100 -14.76 -1.16 0.03
N GLU A 101 -14.90 -0.55 -1.15
CA GLU A 101 -14.42 -1.10 -2.42
C GLU A 101 -12.88 -1.29 -2.42
N THR A 102 -12.15 -0.28 -1.96
CA THR A 102 -10.68 -0.36 -1.82
C THR A 102 -10.28 -1.46 -0.84
N LYS A 103 -10.98 -1.57 0.30
CA LYS A 103 -10.75 -2.63 1.29
C LYS A 103 -10.96 -4.01 0.69
N GLU A 104 -12.05 -4.20 -0.03
CA GLU A 104 -12.38 -5.48 -0.64
C GLU A 104 -11.33 -5.91 -1.66
N ARG A 105 -10.90 -4.99 -2.52
CA ARG A 105 -9.83 -5.25 -3.49
C ARG A 105 -8.52 -5.65 -2.83
N ILE A 106 -8.11 -4.93 -1.77
CA ILE A 106 -6.92 -5.30 -0.98
C ILE A 106 -7.10 -6.69 -0.36
N ARG A 107 -8.25 -7.00 0.26
CA ARG A 107 -8.49 -8.31 0.88
C ARG A 107 -8.43 -9.45 -0.11
N GLN A 108 -8.99 -9.28 -1.31
CA GLN A 108 -8.93 -10.29 -2.36
C GLN A 108 -7.49 -10.59 -2.74
N THR A 109 -6.68 -9.57 -2.99
CA THR A 109 -5.25 -9.76 -3.29
C THR A 109 -4.48 -10.36 -2.11
N LEU A 110 -4.78 -9.96 -0.87
CA LEU A 110 -4.16 -10.58 0.31
C LEU A 110 -4.51 -12.07 0.43
N LYS A 111 -5.74 -12.49 0.10
CA LYS A 111 -6.12 -13.90 0.08
C LYS A 111 -5.34 -14.66 -0.99
N GLU A 112 -5.28 -14.13 -2.22
CA GLU A 112 -4.51 -14.72 -3.32
C GLU A 112 -3.01 -14.88 -2.97
N MET A 113 -2.42 -13.89 -2.31
CA MET A 113 -1.02 -13.95 -1.86
C MET A 113 -0.75 -14.96 -0.74
N ARG A 114 -1.78 -15.31 0.03
CA ARG A 114 -1.69 -16.30 1.11
C ARG A 114 -1.80 -17.73 0.58
N GLY A 115 -2.47 -17.93 -0.56
CA GLY A 115 -2.78 -19.25 -1.12
C GLY A 115 -4.09 -19.80 -0.58
#